data_AF-A0AAN5DC22-F1
#
_entry.id   AF-A0AAN5DC22-F1
#
_cell.length_a   1.000
_cell.length_b   1.000
_cell.length_c   1.000
_cell.angle_alpha   90.00
_cell.angle_beta   90.00
_cell.angle_gamma   90.00
#
_symmetry.space_group_name_H-M   'P 1'
#
loop_
_entity.id
_entity.type
_entity.pdbx_description
1 polymer ?
#
loop_
_entity_poly.entity_id
_entity_poly.type
_entity_poly.pdbx_seq_one_letter_code
_entity_poly.pdbx_strand_id
1 'polypeptide(L)'
;YGRMGWMQVSVPSLIKWCREMGVNSVDALLDYEITPDTTLKRRNKSVERTRDWLNSIRVREVYNTGEEKERDGEGQVHSRRKMAECISCPEGNPHFAVNIDLGGVNICDENTPSIIKESLDPLGEKILRVSQGSFSPVQVAILLSMGMDLFDSSWPIQQAEKGIAFQVTAEYPMDPSFSTVDFTLPTLKSSHSSPFPECTCYSCSNYTSAYLSHLFSTHELLGPLLLVIHNLTQWDRMFRLVRSSIEIHSD
;
A
#
# COMPACT_ATOMS: atom_id res chain seq x y z
N TYR A 1 -24.50 3.19 -14.05
CA TYR A 1 -24.37 2.57 -15.37
C TYR A 1 -22.90 2.36 -15.71
N GLY A 2 -22.28 1.34 -15.13
CA GLY A 2 -20.91 0.93 -15.46
C GLY A 2 -20.97 -0.36 -16.26
N ARG A 3 -20.24 -0.45 -17.36
CA ARG A 3 -20.18 -1.66 -18.20
C ARG A 3 -19.52 -2.78 -17.39
N MET A 4 -20.32 -3.57 -16.69
CA MET A 4 -19.88 -4.87 -16.17
C MET A 4 -19.66 -5.79 -17.37
N GLY A 5 -18.43 -6.26 -17.54
CA GLY A 5 -18.06 -7.17 -18.62
C GLY A 5 -16.58 -7.51 -18.56
N TRP A 6 -16.21 -8.64 -19.14
CA TRP A 6 -14.82 -9.04 -19.30
C TRP A 6 -14.16 -8.20 -20.38
N MET A 7 -12.95 -7.69 -20.09
CA MET A 7 -12.12 -7.00 -21.06
C MET A 7 -10.78 -7.73 -21.16
N GLN A 8 -10.41 -8.12 -22.37
CA GLN A 8 -9.09 -8.69 -22.61
C GLN A 8 -8.06 -7.55 -22.67
N VAL A 9 -7.04 -7.64 -21.82
CA VAL A 9 -5.92 -6.68 -21.79
C VAL A 9 -4.68 -7.36 -22.35
N SER A 10 -4.05 -6.72 -23.33
CA SER A 10 -2.74 -7.10 -23.88
C SER A 10 -1.75 -5.97 -23.63
N VAL A 11 -0.44 -6.27 -23.68
CA VAL A 11 0.59 -5.23 -23.51
C VAL A 11 0.41 -4.05 -24.48
N PRO A 12 0.16 -4.26 -25.79
CA PRO A 12 -0.11 -3.14 -26.70
C PRO A 12 -1.32 -2.30 -26.30
N SER A 13 -2.42 -2.93 -25.84
CA SER A 13 -3.60 -2.21 -25.38
C SER A 13 -3.31 -1.39 -24.12
N LEU A 14 -2.58 -1.97 -23.16
CA LEU A 14 -2.16 -1.27 -21.94
C LEU A 14 -1.33 -0.03 -22.27
N ILE A 15 -0.27 -0.18 -23.08
CA ILE A 15 0.60 0.94 -23.49
C ILE A 15 -0.20 2.03 -24.20
N LYS A 16 -1.14 1.65 -25.07
CA LYS A 16 -2.01 2.61 -25.76
C LYS A 16 -2.82 3.42 -24.75
N TRP A 17 -3.49 2.77 -23.80
CA TRP A 17 -4.30 3.45 -22.78
C TRP A 17 -3.48 4.35 -21.87
N CYS A 18 -2.30 3.89 -21.43
CA CYS A 18 -1.39 4.70 -20.63
C CYS A 18 -1.00 6.00 -21.36
N ARG A 19 -0.73 5.94 -22.67
CA ARG A 19 -0.45 7.13 -23.49
C ARG A 19 -1.67 8.04 -23.64
N GLU A 20 -2.85 7.46 -23.85
CA GLU A 20 -4.10 8.23 -24.01
C GLU A 20 -4.51 8.93 -22.70
N MET A 21 -4.28 8.30 -21.55
CA MET A 21 -4.55 8.87 -20.23
C MET A 21 -3.46 9.81 -19.72
N GLY A 22 -2.26 9.79 -20.32
CA GLY A 22 -1.14 10.62 -19.91
C GLY A 22 -0.56 10.24 -18.54
N VAL A 23 -0.55 8.94 -18.20
CA VAL A 23 -0.02 8.47 -16.91
C VAL A 23 1.49 8.69 -16.81
N ASN A 24 1.97 9.00 -15.60
CA ASN A 24 3.41 9.13 -15.32
C ASN A 24 4.08 7.77 -15.11
N SER A 25 3.33 6.83 -14.53
CA SER A 25 3.76 5.49 -14.13
C SER A 25 2.76 4.43 -14.61
N VAL A 26 3.23 3.19 -14.75
CA VAL A 26 2.37 2.05 -15.12
C VAL A 26 2.80 0.77 -14.39
N ASP A 27 1.84 0.06 -13.82
CA ASP A 27 2.00 -1.31 -13.35
C ASP A 27 1.96 -2.26 -14.57
N ALA A 28 3.03 -3.04 -14.75
CA ALA A 28 3.16 -4.02 -15.81
C ALA A 28 2.09 -5.12 -15.66
N LEU A 29 1.75 -5.77 -16.78
CA LEU A 29 0.89 -6.95 -16.73
C LEU A 29 1.61 -8.11 -16.02
N LEU A 30 0.84 -8.86 -15.25
CA LEU A 30 1.32 -9.94 -14.40
C LEU A 30 0.50 -11.20 -14.57
N ASP A 31 1.17 -12.33 -14.38
CA ASP A 31 0.50 -13.63 -14.30
C ASP A 31 0.37 -14.07 -12.84
N TYR A 32 -0.63 -13.53 -12.16
CA TYR A 32 -0.79 -13.64 -10.71
C TYR A 32 -1.73 -14.75 -10.22
N GLU A 33 -2.29 -15.56 -11.13
CA GLU A 33 -3.17 -16.69 -10.78
C GLU A 33 -2.35 -17.88 -10.26
N ILE A 34 -1.67 -17.67 -9.13
CA ILE A 34 -0.92 -18.67 -8.37
C ILE A 34 -1.63 -18.86 -7.03
N THR A 35 -2.06 -20.10 -6.78
CA THR A 35 -2.61 -20.55 -5.50
C THR A 35 -1.65 -21.55 -4.84
N PRO A 36 -1.77 -21.83 -3.53
CA PRO A 36 -0.88 -22.78 -2.84
C PRO A 36 -0.76 -24.17 -3.50
N ASP A 37 -1.82 -24.63 -4.17
CA ASP A 37 -1.85 -25.93 -4.87
C ASP A 37 -1.18 -25.90 -6.26
N THR A 38 -0.58 -24.77 -6.65
CA THR A 38 -0.04 -24.58 -8.00
C THR A 38 1.25 -25.35 -8.20
N THR A 39 1.30 -26.16 -9.26
CA THR A 39 2.49 -26.92 -9.64
C THR A 39 3.70 -26.01 -9.91
N LEU A 40 4.92 -26.49 -9.61
CA LEU A 40 6.16 -25.77 -9.91
C LEU A 40 6.28 -25.36 -11.39
N LYS A 41 5.79 -26.20 -12.32
CA LYS A 41 5.75 -25.91 -13.76
C LYS A 41 4.89 -24.68 -14.06
N ARG A 42 3.73 -24.54 -13.42
CA ARG A 42 2.81 -23.40 -13.62
C ARG A 42 3.37 -22.12 -13.01
N ARG A 43 4.04 -22.21 -11.84
CA ARG A 43 4.77 -21.10 -11.21
C ARG A 43 5.88 -20.57 -12.11
N ASN A 44 6.75 -21.45 -12.61
CA ASN A 44 7.81 -21.07 -13.56
C ASN A 44 7.26 -20.37 -14.80
N LYS A 45 6.14 -20.86 -15.35
CA LYS A 45 5.49 -20.24 -16.51
C LYS A 45 4.92 -18.84 -16.22
N SER A 46 4.43 -18.61 -15.00
CA SER A 46 3.98 -17.27 -14.57
C SER A 46 5.15 -16.29 -14.50
N VAL A 47 6.27 -16.71 -13.90
CA VAL A 47 7.49 -15.91 -13.83
C VAL A 47 7.98 -15.54 -15.23
N GLU A 48 8.10 -16.51 -16.13
CA GLU A 48 8.54 -16.29 -17.52
C GLU A 48 7.61 -15.32 -18.26
N ARG A 49 6.29 -15.52 -18.15
CA ARG A 49 5.30 -14.67 -18.82
C ARG A 49 5.32 -13.24 -18.32
N THR A 50 5.42 -13.04 -17.00
CA THR A 50 5.49 -11.72 -16.37
C THR A 50 6.75 -10.98 -16.81
N ARG A 51 7.89 -11.67 -16.84
CA ARG A 51 9.15 -11.11 -17.37
C ARG A 51 9.03 -10.72 -18.85
N ASP A 52 8.44 -11.58 -19.68
CA ASP A 52 8.29 -11.30 -21.11
C ASP A 52 7.36 -10.10 -21.36
N TRP A 53 6.29 -9.96 -20.57
CA TRP A 53 5.44 -8.77 -20.60
C TRP A 53 6.18 -7.52 -20.14
N LEU A 54 6.91 -7.57 -19.03
CA LEU A 54 7.74 -6.45 -18.55
C LEU A 54 8.72 -5.99 -19.64
N ASN A 55 9.46 -6.91 -20.25
CA ASN A 55 10.46 -6.60 -21.29
C ASN A 55 9.84 -6.02 -22.57
N SER A 56 8.57 -6.28 -22.82
CA SER A 56 7.84 -5.71 -23.96
C SER A 56 7.37 -4.27 -23.72
N ILE A 57 7.44 -3.78 -22.48
CA ILE A 57 7.08 -2.41 -22.12
C ILE A 57 8.33 -1.51 -22.18
N ARG A 58 8.34 -0.58 -23.14
CA ARG A 58 9.35 0.48 -23.23
C ARG A 58 8.67 1.83 -22.95
N VAL A 59 8.51 2.18 -21.68
CA VAL A 59 8.04 3.52 -21.25
C VAL A 59 9.05 4.15 -20.30
N ARG A 60 8.89 5.45 -20.01
CA ARG A 60 9.84 6.23 -19.19
C ARG A 60 10.02 5.68 -17.76
N GLU A 61 8.97 5.10 -17.18
CA GLU A 61 8.97 4.49 -15.85
C GLU A 61 8.04 3.26 -15.85
N VAL A 62 8.53 2.08 -15.44
CA VAL A 62 7.71 0.85 -15.34
C VAL A 62 7.76 0.30 -13.93
N TYR A 63 6.59 -0.04 -13.41
CA TYR A 63 6.42 -0.71 -12.12
C TYR A 63 6.13 -2.17 -12.43
N ASN A 64 6.86 -3.11 -11.84
CA ASN A 64 6.52 -4.53 -11.96
C ASN A 64 6.13 -5.09 -10.60
N THR A 65 5.01 -5.78 -10.60
CA THR A 65 4.32 -6.33 -9.44
C THR A 65 4.65 -7.82 -9.35
N GLY A 66 5.38 -8.25 -8.33
CA GLY A 66 5.43 -9.69 -8.02
C GLY A 66 4.16 -10.07 -7.27
N GLU A 67 3.08 -10.48 -7.94
CA GLU A 67 1.90 -11.02 -7.24
C GLU A 67 2.01 -12.53 -7.05
N GLU A 68 2.00 -12.97 -5.79
CA GLU A 68 1.72 -14.36 -5.41
C GLU A 68 0.81 -14.38 -4.19
N LYS A 69 -0.45 -14.81 -4.38
CA LYS A 69 -1.44 -15.02 -3.32
C LYS A 69 -1.26 -16.42 -2.72
N GLU A 70 -0.34 -16.57 -1.78
CA GLU A 70 -0.18 -17.82 -1.03
C GLU A 70 -0.23 -17.59 0.49
N ARG A 71 -0.88 -18.52 1.20
CA ARG A 71 -0.72 -18.74 2.64
C ARG A 71 0.44 -19.72 2.82
N ASP A 72 1.45 -19.30 3.60
CA ASP A 72 2.53 -20.05 4.26
C ASP A 72 3.05 -21.34 3.56
N GLY A 73 4.30 -21.30 3.08
CA GLY A 73 5.05 -22.50 2.69
C GLY A 73 6.40 -22.26 1.99
N GLU A 74 7.30 -23.24 2.03
CA GLU A 74 8.64 -23.21 1.38
C GLU A 74 8.58 -22.93 -0.14
N GLY A 75 7.43 -23.17 -0.78
CA GLY A 75 7.19 -22.88 -2.20
C GLY A 75 7.13 -21.39 -2.55
N GLN A 76 6.75 -20.54 -1.59
CA GLN A 76 6.67 -19.09 -1.73
C GLN A 76 8.06 -18.46 -1.85
N VAL A 77 9.01 -18.92 -1.03
CA VAL A 77 10.39 -18.41 -1.00
C VAL A 77 11.10 -18.64 -2.34
N HIS A 78 11.05 -19.87 -2.86
CA HIS A 78 11.74 -20.20 -4.11
C HIS A 78 11.18 -19.42 -5.32
N SER A 79 9.86 -19.27 -5.39
CA SER A 79 9.20 -18.63 -6.53
C SER A 79 9.38 -17.10 -6.50
N ARG A 80 9.28 -16.48 -5.31
CA ARG A 80 9.53 -15.05 -5.12
C ARG A 80 10.96 -14.66 -5.45
N ARG A 81 11.95 -15.42 -4.97
CA ARG A 81 13.36 -15.17 -5.30
C ARG A 81 13.59 -15.25 -6.80
N LYS A 82 13.05 -16.29 -7.45
CA LYS A 82 13.17 -16.46 -8.90
C LYS A 82 12.50 -15.33 -9.68
N MET A 83 11.34 -14.85 -9.24
CA MET A 83 10.68 -13.68 -9.82
C MET A 83 11.57 -12.44 -9.66
N ALA A 84 12.07 -12.17 -8.46
CA ALA A 84 12.95 -11.05 -8.17
C ALA A 84 14.22 -11.09 -9.04
N GLU A 85 14.85 -12.26 -9.20
CA GLU A 85 15.99 -12.46 -10.11
C GLU A 85 15.64 -12.20 -11.58
N CYS A 86 14.42 -12.53 -12.01
CA CYS A 86 13.98 -12.31 -13.39
C CYS A 86 13.68 -10.85 -13.70
N ILE A 87 13.33 -10.05 -12.69
CA ILE A 87 12.93 -8.63 -12.87
C ILE A 87 13.99 -7.64 -12.41
N SER A 88 15.09 -8.10 -11.79
CA SER A 88 16.14 -7.25 -11.19
C SER A 88 16.97 -6.44 -12.18
N CYS A 89 16.82 -6.65 -13.49
CA CYS A 89 17.52 -5.87 -14.51
C CYS A 89 16.78 -5.92 -15.86
N PRO A 90 15.68 -5.18 -16.03
CA PRO A 90 15.00 -5.12 -17.32
C PRO A 90 15.89 -4.40 -18.33
N GLU A 91 16.29 -5.09 -19.41
CA GLU A 91 17.11 -4.49 -20.46
C GLU A 91 16.43 -3.23 -21.04
N GLY A 92 17.10 -2.08 -20.94
CA GLY A 92 16.63 -0.83 -21.52
C GLY A 92 15.64 -0.04 -20.67
N ASN A 93 15.47 -0.36 -19.38
CA ASN A 93 14.64 0.41 -18.46
C ASN A 93 15.42 0.92 -17.24
N PRO A 94 15.98 2.14 -17.30
CA PRO A 94 16.80 2.69 -16.22
C PRO A 94 15.98 3.18 -15.01
N HIS A 95 14.66 3.31 -15.15
CA HIS A 95 13.76 3.78 -14.09
C HIS A 95 12.64 2.75 -13.90
N PHE A 96 12.89 1.78 -13.03
CA PHE A 96 11.89 0.79 -12.66
C PHE A 96 11.76 0.69 -11.14
N ALA A 97 10.55 0.44 -10.70
CA ALA A 97 10.21 0.18 -9.31
C ALA A 97 9.62 -1.22 -9.21
N VAL A 98 9.84 -1.89 -8.09
CA VAL A 98 9.23 -3.19 -7.84
C VAL A 98 8.17 -3.04 -6.78
N ASN A 99 6.96 -3.40 -7.15
CA ASN A 99 5.88 -3.54 -6.20
C ASN A 99 5.87 -4.97 -5.66
N ILE A 100 5.91 -5.09 -4.34
CA ILE A 100 5.71 -6.36 -3.65
C ILE A 100 4.27 -6.40 -3.20
N ASP A 101 3.47 -7.22 -3.88
CA ASP A 101 2.16 -7.55 -3.35
C ASP A 101 2.33 -8.50 -2.16
N LEU A 102 1.86 -7.99 -1.02
CA LEU A 102 1.79 -8.70 0.26
C LEU A 102 0.35 -9.13 0.55
N GLY A 103 -0.53 -9.13 -0.47
CA GLY A 103 -1.88 -9.62 -0.41
C GLY A 103 -1.96 -11.04 0.14
N GLY A 104 -2.55 -11.18 1.33
CA GLY A 104 -2.67 -12.46 2.03
C GLY A 104 -1.52 -12.78 2.99
N VAL A 105 -0.42 -12.01 2.97
CA VAL A 105 0.65 -12.10 3.96
C VAL A 105 0.20 -11.37 5.23
N ASN A 106 0.25 -12.07 6.36
CA ASN A 106 0.10 -11.41 7.65
C ASN A 106 1.41 -10.71 8.01
N ILE A 107 1.48 -9.39 7.82
CA ILE A 107 2.70 -8.60 8.03
C ILE A 107 3.30 -8.76 9.44
N CYS A 108 2.47 -9.10 10.43
CA CYS A 108 2.91 -9.29 11.81
C CYS A 108 3.38 -10.73 12.09
N ASP A 109 3.40 -11.61 11.10
CA ASP A 109 3.87 -12.99 11.22
C ASP A 109 5.39 -13.06 11.25
N GLU A 110 5.92 -14.02 12.00
CA GLU A 110 7.36 -14.26 12.17
C GLU A 110 8.07 -14.65 10.87
N ASN A 111 7.36 -15.16 9.86
CA ASN A 111 7.92 -15.50 8.56
C ASN A 111 7.99 -14.32 7.58
N THR A 112 7.29 -13.22 7.87
CA THR A 112 7.23 -12.02 7.01
C THR A 112 8.63 -11.49 6.62
N PRO A 113 9.60 -11.35 7.54
CA PRO A 113 10.94 -10.89 7.19
C PRO A 113 11.63 -11.79 6.15
N SER A 114 11.46 -13.12 6.26
CA SER A 114 12.05 -14.08 5.33
C SER A 114 11.46 -13.93 3.92
N ILE A 115 10.13 -13.81 3.84
CA ILE A 115 9.40 -13.65 2.56
C ILE A 115 9.81 -12.35 1.85
N ILE A 116 9.89 -11.25 2.60
CA ILE A 116 10.28 -9.95 2.05
C ILE A 116 11.74 -9.95 1.63
N LYS A 117 12.63 -10.52 2.45
CA LYS A 117 14.05 -10.66 2.11
C LYS A 117 14.26 -11.40 0.79
N GLU A 118 13.60 -12.53 0.59
CA GLU A 118 13.73 -13.31 -0.65
C GLU A 118 13.15 -12.59 -1.88
N SER A 119 12.20 -11.66 -1.66
CA SER A 119 11.65 -10.80 -2.71
C SER A 119 12.56 -9.61 -3.04
N LEU A 120 13.36 -9.14 -2.08
CA LEU A 120 14.14 -7.90 -2.18
C LEU A 120 15.62 -8.10 -2.47
N ASP A 121 16.26 -9.10 -1.87
CA ASP A 121 17.71 -9.34 -1.98
C ASP A 121 18.18 -9.41 -3.45
N PRO A 122 17.48 -10.08 -4.38
CA PRO A 122 17.94 -10.16 -5.77
C PRO A 122 17.84 -8.85 -6.57
N LEU A 123 17.06 -7.87 -6.09
CA LEU A 123 16.80 -6.62 -6.81
C LEU A 123 17.90 -5.57 -6.59
N GLY A 124 18.71 -5.73 -5.56
CA GLY A 124 19.71 -4.75 -5.13
C GLY A 124 19.11 -3.56 -4.38
N GLU A 125 19.97 -2.58 -4.08
CA GLU A 125 19.64 -1.44 -3.20
C GLU A 125 19.13 -0.20 -3.94
N LYS A 126 19.38 -0.09 -5.25
CA LYS A 126 19.10 1.13 -6.03
C LYS A 126 17.73 1.14 -6.70
N ILE A 127 16.83 0.28 -6.25
CA ILE A 127 15.50 0.13 -6.80
C ILE A 127 14.47 0.73 -5.84
N LEU A 128 13.49 1.46 -6.36
CA LEU A 128 12.37 1.93 -5.56
C LEU A 128 11.44 0.74 -5.25
N ARG A 129 11.20 0.47 -3.98
CA ARG A 129 10.39 -0.65 -3.51
C ARG A 129 9.02 -0.16 -3.07
N VAL A 130 7.98 -0.62 -3.74
CA VAL A 130 6.59 -0.18 -3.56
C VAL A 130 5.80 -1.26 -2.86
N SER A 131 4.93 -0.88 -1.92
CA SER A 131 3.94 -1.78 -1.32
C SER A 131 2.56 -1.22 -1.56
N GLN A 132 1.70 -1.99 -2.21
CA GLN A 132 0.29 -1.67 -2.35
C GLN A 132 -0.52 -2.47 -1.32
N GLY A 133 -1.33 -1.80 -0.51
CA GLY A 133 -2.19 -2.49 0.45
C GLY A 133 -2.81 -1.61 1.53
N SER A 134 -3.85 -2.16 2.17
CA SER A 134 -4.52 -1.52 3.31
C SER A 134 -3.81 -1.90 4.62
N PHE A 135 -2.60 -1.35 4.82
CA PHE A 135 -1.77 -1.60 5.99
C PHE A 135 -2.07 -0.59 7.11
N SER A 136 -2.08 -1.04 8.36
CA SER A 136 -2.14 -0.14 9.53
C SER A 136 -0.81 0.59 9.76
N PRO A 137 -0.77 1.68 10.56
CA PRO A 137 0.48 2.36 10.90
C PRO A 137 1.58 1.44 11.45
N VAL A 138 1.20 0.42 12.23
CA VAL A 138 2.14 -0.61 12.74
C VAL A 138 2.72 -1.44 11.62
N GLN A 139 1.88 -1.90 10.69
CA GLN A 139 2.32 -2.70 9.55
C GLN A 139 3.22 -1.87 8.61
N VAL A 140 2.91 -0.58 8.41
CA VAL A 140 3.77 0.33 7.64
C VAL A 140 5.14 0.47 8.30
N ALA A 141 5.22 0.60 9.63
CA ALA A 141 6.51 0.69 10.34
C ALA A 141 7.36 -0.58 10.17
N ILE A 142 6.72 -1.76 10.24
CA ILE A 142 7.39 -3.05 9.98
C ILE A 142 7.94 -3.08 8.55
N LEU A 143 7.13 -2.73 7.55
CA LEU A 143 7.55 -2.72 6.15
C LEU A 143 8.66 -1.70 5.86
N LEU A 144 8.61 -0.52 6.50
CA LEU A 144 9.69 0.47 6.44
C LEU A 144 11.00 -0.12 6.97
N SER A 145 10.98 -0.82 8.12
CA SER A 145 12.15 -1.48 8.69
C SER A 145 12.72 -2.61 7.80
N MET A 146 11.92 -3.10 6.86
CA MET A 146 12.30 -4.13 5.89
C MET A 146 12.76 -3.52 4.54
N GLY A 147 12.85 -2.19 4.47
CA GLY A 147 13.38 -1.47 3.32
C GLY A 147 12.37 -1.23 2.20
N MET A 148 11.07 -1.08 2.52
CA MET A 148 10.06 -0.56 1.59
C MET A 148 10.08 0.97 1.56
N ASP A 149 9.93 1.57 0.38
CA ASP A 149 10.11 3.02 0.18
C ASP A 149 8.79 3.77 -0.08
N LEU A 150 7.88 3.17 -0.85
CA LEU A 150 6.64 3.79 -1.29
C LEU A 150 5.43 2.94 -0.89
N PHE A 151 4.39 3.58 -0.38
CA PHE A 151 3.18 2.91 0.06
C PHE A 151 1.96 3.50 -0.65
N ASP A 152 1.23 2.66 -1.38
CA ASP A 152 -0.13 2.97 -1.83
C ASP A 152 -1.11 2.33 -0.84
N SER A 153 -1.83 3.17 -0.09
CA SER A 153 -2.70 2.67 0.96
C SER A 153 -4.08 3.30 0.94
N SER A 154 -5.08 2.42 0.88
CA SER A 154 -6.49 2.75 1.08
C SER A 154 -6.88 2.72 2.56
N TRP A 155 -5.98 2.33 3.47
CA TRP A 155 -6.31 2.15 4.89
C TRP A 155 -6.92 3.39 5.55
N PRO A 156 -6.36 4.62 5.38
CA PRO A 156 -6.93 5.82 5.99
C PRO A 156 -8.38 6.11 5.55
N ILE A 157 -8.68 5.83 4.28
CA ILE A 157 -10.01 6.03 3.69
C ILE A 157 -10.96 4.95 4.18
N GLN A 158 -10.55 3.67 4.19
CA GLN A 158 -11.34 2.57 4.72
C GLN A 158 -11.70 2.76 6.21
N GLN A 159 -10.80 3.31 7.02
CA GLN A 159 -11.13 3.64 8.40
C GLN A 159 -12.15 4.78 8.49
N ALA A 160 -12.00 5.83 7.67
CA ALA A 160 -12.95 6.94 7.65
C ALA A 160 -14.37 6.51 7.24
N GLU A 161 -14.49 5.61 6.26
CA GLU A 161 -15.77 5.02 5.84
C GLU A 161 -16.43 4.18 6.95
N LYS A 162 -15.62 3.57 7.82
CA LYS A 162 -16.09 2.85 9.02
C LYS A 162 -16.41 3.77 10.21
N GLY A 163 -16.21 5.08 10.07
CA GLY A 163 -16.39 6.04 11.16
C GLY A 163 -15.21 6.09 12.15
N ILE A 164 -14.06 5.54 11.77
CA ILE A 164 -12.86 5.46 12.61
C ILE A 164 -11.86 6.52 12.17
N ALA A 165 -11.46 7.35 13.11
CA ALA A 165 -10.31 8.23 12.98
C ALA A 165 -9.12 7.70 13.77
N PHE A 166 -7.90 7.96 13.31
CA PHE A 166 -6.68 7.58 14.04
C PHE A 166 -5.75 8.77 14.26
N GLN A 167 -4.82 8.64 15.20
CA GLN A 167 -3.71 9.56 15.41
C GLN A 167 -2.46 8.77 15.82
N VAL A 168 -1.37 8.95 15.09
CA VAL A 168 -0.05 8.38 15.41
C VAL A 168 0.65 9.19 16.51
N THR A 169 1.55 8.55 17.25
CA THR A 169 2.40 9.24 18.23
C THR A 169 3.40 10.18 17.57
N ALA A 170 4.02 11.07 18.37
CA ALA A 170 5.06 11.96 17.87
C ALA A 170 6.38 11.20 17.60
N GLU A 171 6.55 10.04 18.24
CA GLU A 171 7.73 9.19 18.20
C GLU A 171 7.71 8.19 17.04
N TYR A 172 6.70 8.21 16.17
CA TYR A 172 6.66 7.36 14.97
C TYR A 172 7.90 7.62 14.07
N PRO A 173 8.57 6.60 13.51
CA PRO A 173 8.26 5.17 13.56
C PRO A 173 8.90 4.41 14.75
N MET A 174 9.65 5.06 15.64
CA MET A 174 10.32 4.40 16.78
C MET A 174 9.30 3.79 17.76
N ASP A 175 8.21 4.51 17.98
CA ASP A 175 6.99 3.94 18.55
C ASP A 175 5.90 3.91 17.47
N PRO A 176 5.58 2.74 16.90
CA PRO A 176 4.57 2.61 15.86
C PRO A 176 3.13 2.62 16.41
N SER A 177 2.93 2.89 17.70
CA SER A 177 1.61 2.95 18.30
C SER A 177 0.76 4.10 17.75
N PHE A 178 -0.55 3.92 17.81
CA PHE A 178 -1.53 4.91 17.39
C PHE A 178 -2.81 4.74 18.20
N SER A 179 -3.54 5.85 18.37
CA SER A 179 -4.87 5.83 18.98
C SER A 179 -5.95 5.86 17.91
N THR A 180 -7.14 5.36 18.25
CA THR A 180 -8.32 5.39 17.38
C THR A 180 -9.53 5.93 18.12
N VAL A 181 -10.37 6.66 17.40
CA VAL A 181 -11.67 7.15 17.88
C VAL A 181 -12.75 6.67 16.92
N ASP A 182 -13.75 5.97 17.44
CA ASP A 182 -14.91 5.50 16.68
C ASP A 182 -16.10 6.43 16.89
N PHE A 183 -16.47 7.18 15.85
CA PHE A 183 -17.56 8.15 15.87
C PHE A 183 -18.95 7.52 15.72
N THR A 184 -19.03 6.22 15.43
CA THR A 184 -20.30 5.48 15.42
C THR A 184 -20.79 5.17 16.84
N LEU A 185 -19.89 5.22 17.83
CA LEU A 185 -20.23 4.98 19.23
C LEU A 185 -20.92 6.19 19.86
N PRO A 186 -21.89 5.99 20.76
CA PRO A 186 -22.65 7.07 21.39
C PRO A 186 -21.86 7.86 22.44
N THR A 187 -20.64 7.43 22.77
CA THR A 187 -19.79 7.99 23.84
C THR A 187 -19.37 9.43 23.60
N LEU A 188 -19.41 9.90 22.34
CA LEU A 188 -18.93 11.22 21.94
C LEU A 188 -20.05 12.26 21.76
N LYS A 189 -21.32 11.89 21.95
CA LYS A 189 -22.48 12.74 21.64
C LYS A 189 -22.53 14.07 22.42
N SER A 190 -21.90 14.14 23.58
CA SER A 190 -21.82 15.36 24.42
C SER A 190 -20.42 15.99 24.45
N SER A 191 -19.49 15.50 23.62
CA SER A 191 -18.12 16.02 23.56
C SER A 191 -18.04 17.20 22.59
N HIS A 192 -18.09 18.42 23.15
CA HIS A 192 -18.01 19.67 22.39
C HIS A 192 -16.57 20.15 22.13
N SER A 193 -15.56 19.34 22.46
CA SER A 193 -14.17 19.63 22.12
C SER A 193 -13.87 19.25 20.66
N SER A 194 -12.75 19.75 20.16
CA SER A 194 -12.16 19.22 18.93
C SER A 194 -11.94 17.70 19.06
N PRO A 195 -12.13 16.91 17.99
CA PRO A 195 -11.90 15.46 18.01
C PRO A 195 -10.46 15.08 18.33
N PHE A 196 -9.49 15.88 17.85
CA PHE A 196 -8.07 15.70 18.12
C PHE A 196 -7.43 17.07 18.35
N PRO A 197 -7.25 17.50 19.62
CA PRO A 197 -6.80 18.86 19.96
C PRO A 197 -5.44 19.27 19.37
N GLU A 198 -4.56 18.30 19.12
CA GLU A 198 -3.23 18.52 18.54
C GLU A 198 -3.25 18.58 17.00
N CYS A 199 -4.39 18.27 16.36
CA CYS A 199 -4.52 18.23 14.92
C CYS A 199 -5.12 19.55 14.39
N THR A 200 -4.44 20.17 13.42
CA THR A 200 -4.87 21.43 12.81
C THR A 200 -5.55 21.23 11.45
N CYS A 201 -6.04 20.02 11.15
CA CYS A 201 -6.76 19.76 9.89
C CYS A 201 -8.10 20.51 9.86
N TYR A 202 -8.70 20.62 8.66
CA TYR A 202 -9.99 21.28 8.49
C TYR A 202 -11.07 20.71 9.42
N SER A 203 -11.14 19.38 9.58
CA SER A 203 -12.12 18.73 10.43
C SER A 203 -11.94 19.07 11.91
N CYS A 204 -10.71 19.00 12.42
CA CYS A 204 -10.41 19.27 13.83
C CYS A 204 -10.50 20.76 14.19
N SER A 205 -10.30 21.66 13.22
CA SER A 205 -10.34 23.11 13.44
C SER A 205 -11.76 23.69 13.40
N ASN A 206 -12.69 23.03 12.71
CA ASN A 206 -14.03 23.59 12.44
C ASN A 206 -15.18 22.81 13.11
N TYR A 207 -14.94 21.56 13.54
CA TYR A 207 -16.00 20.70 14.06
C TYR A 207 -15.64 20.05 15.40
N THR A 208 -16.67 19.66 16.12
CA THR A 208 -16.55 18.99 17.43
C THR A 208 -16.76 17.49 17.30
N SER A 209 -16.30 16.74 18.31
CA SER A 209 -16.54 15.29 18.39
C SER A 209 -18.03 14.94 18.36
N ALA A 210 -18.85 15.71 19.07
CA ALA A 210 -20.30 15.55 19.10
C ALA A 210 -20.93 15.76 17.72
N TYR A 211 -20.47 16.75 16.96
CA TYR A 211 -20.97 16.98 15.61
C TYR A 211 -20.61 15.85 14.66
N LEU A 212 -19.36 15.37 14.69
CA LEU A 212 -18.95 14.22 13.89
C LEU A 212 -19.78 12.97 14.26
N SER A 213 -19.94 12.68 15.56
CA SER A 213 -20.78 11.56 16.01
C SER A 213 -22.24 11.69 15.56
N HIS A 214 -22.77 12.92 15.52
CA HIS A 214 -24.10 13.18 14.99
C HIS A 214 -24.20 12.80 13.51
N LEU A 215 -23.26 13.23 12.66
CA LEU A 215 -23.25 12.90 11.23
C LEU A 215 -23.26 11.39 10.97
N PHE A 216 -22.50 10.61 11.75
CA PHE A 216 -22.52 9.15 11.64
C PHE A 216 -23.85 8.55 12.12
N SER A 217 -24.44 9.10 13.19
CA SER A 217 -25.75 8.65 13.69
C SER A 217 -26.91 8.93 12.74
N THR A 218 -26.79 9.96 11.89
CA THR A 218 -27.79 10.32 10.89
C THR A 218 -27.47 9.81 9.49
N HIS A 219 -26.39 9.03 9.33
CA HIS A 219 -25.93 8.49 8.05
C HIS A 219 -25.66 9.57 6.98
N GLU A 220 -25.12 10.73 7.40
CA GLU A 220 -24.78 11.83 6.50
C GLU A 220 -23.43 11.59 5.82
N LEU A 221 -23.37 11.80 4.50
CA LEU A 221 -22.17 11.60 3.68
C LEU A 221 -21.00 12.52 4.08
N LEU A 222 -21.29 13.64 4.75
CA LEU A 222 -20.28 14.57 5.25
C LEU A 222 -19.40 13.93 6.34
N GLY A 223 -19.93 12.98 7.13
CA GLY A 223 -19.19 12.33 8.21
C GLY A 223 -17.92 11.65 7.72
N PRO A 224 -18.02 10.66 6.81
CA PRO A 224 -16.86 10.03 6.18
C PRO A 224 -15.91 11.01 5.52
N LEU A 225 -16.41 12.04 4.82
CA LEU A 225 -15.57 13.04 4.16
C LEU A 225 -14.68 13.81 5.16
N LEU A 226 -15.25 14.25 6.28
CA LEU A 226 -14.49 14.93 7.33
C LEU A 226 -13.46 14.00 7.96
N LEU A 227 -13.77 12.71 8.14
CA LEU A 227 -12.79 11.75 8.62
C LEU A 227 -11.69 11.47 7.60
N VAL A 228 -11.98 11.41 6.30
CA VAL A 228 -10.96 11.25 5.25
C VAL A 228 -9.96 12.40 5.31
N ILE A 229 -10.42 13.66 5.46
CA ILE A 229 -9.54 14.82 5.58
C ILE A 229 -8.60 14.67 6.80
N HIS A 230 -9.14 14.28 7.96
CA HIS A 230 -8.34 14.07 9.16
C HIS A 230 -7.34 12.90 8.99
N ASN A 231 -7.83 11.75 8.55
CA ASN A 231 -7.04 10.52 8.41
C ASN A 231 -5.91 10.69 7.41
N LEU A 232 -6.14 11.35 6.26
CA LEU A 232 -5.07 11.67 5.32
C LEU A 232 -4.06 12.67 5.88
N THR A 233 -4.51 13.62 6.71
CA THR A 233 -3.59 14.54 7.41
C THR A 233 -2.68 13.79 8.39
N GLN A 234 -3.21 12.83 9.14
CA GLN A 234 -2.42 12.00 10.05
C GLN A 234 -1.51 11.04 9.29
N TRP A 235 -1.95 10.53 8.14
CA TRP A 235 -1.12 9.70 7.25
C TRP A 235 0.08 10.49 6.69
N ASP A 236 -0.15 11.73 6.25
CA ASP A 236 0.94 12.61 5.80
C ASP A 236 1.89 12.98 6.95
N ARG A 237 1.35 13.28 8.14
CA ARG A 237 2.15 13.52 9.37
C ARG A 237 3.05 12.32 9.67
N MET A 238 2.50 11.10 9.61
CA MET A 238 3.24 9.86 9.84
C MET A 238 4.46 9.75 8.91
N PHE A 239 4.27 9.93 7.60
CA PHE A 239 5.39 9.88 6.65
C PHE A 239 6.37 11.05 6.78
N ARG A 240 5.93 12.23 7.24
CA ARG A 240 6.85 13.32 7.60
C ARG A 240 7.77 12.93 8.76
N LEU A 241 7.22 12.32 9.82
CA LEU A 241 8.00 11.85 10.97
C LEU A 241 9.02 10.78 10.57
N VAL A 242 8.64 9.85 9.68
CA VAL A 242 9.57 8.85 9.10
C VAL A 242 10.74 9.50 8.39
N ARG A 243 10.48 10.47 7.50
CA ARG A 243 11.57 11.14 6.77
C ARG A 243 12.50 11.89 7.71
N SER A 244 11.94 12.60 8.70
CA SER A 244 12.72 13.30 9.72
C SER A 244 13.55 12.34 10.58
N SER A 245 13.04 11.15 10.91
CA SER A 245 13.83 10.18 11.70
C SER A 245 15.01 9.61 10.90
N ILE A 246 14.86 9.39 9.60
CA ILE A 246 15.95 8.90 8.73
C ILE A 246 17.05 9.96 8.60
N GLU A 247 16.69 11.23 8.38
CA GLU A 247 17.65 12.34 8.25
C GLU A 247 18.55 12.46 9.49
N ILE A 248 17.97 12.36 10.70
CA ILE A 248 18.71 12.49 11.97
C ILE A 248 19.75 11.36 12.16
N HIS A 249 19.52 10.16 11.62
CA HIS A 249 20.41 9.01 11.77
C HIS A 249 21.43 8.87 10.61
N SER A 250 21.41 9.81 9.66
CA SER A 250 22.33 9.82 8.51
C SER A 250 23.61 10.61 8.75
N ASP A 251 23.71 11.31 9.90
CA ASP A 251 24.87 12.05 10.40
C ASP A 251 25.66 11.24 11.45
#